data_AF-A0AAD1IZF2-F1
#
_entry.id   AF-A0AAD1IZF2-F1
#
_cell.length_a   1.000
_cell.length_b   1.000
_cell.length_c   1.000
_cell.angle_alpha   90.00
_cell.angle_beta   90.00
_cell.angle_gamma   90.00
#
_symmetry.space_group_name_H-M   'P 1'
#
loop_
_entity.id
_entity.type
_entity.pdbx_description
1 polymer ?
#
loop_
_entity_poly.entity_id
_entity_poly.type
_entity_poly.pdbx_seq_one_letter_code
_entity_poly.pdbx_strand_id
1 'polypeptide(L)'
;MSYVRLAEATEKIGAPVHRVAIPRIEKGEQGVTLPELIALGVALEADWSKWLDRATAGVDIPGARSDRAVLRMLIAEVEEKLETQRHNLFQAEEGAKRLNMPERYRERLIDEARRYRELIESLQVARDRYLEDLRGMEDDA
;
A
#
# COMPACT_ATOMS: atom_id res chain seq x y z
N MET A 1 21.11 29.14 -17.29
CA MET A 1 20.28 30.22 -16.71
C MET A 1 21.14 31.01 -15.71
N SER A 2 20.99 32.33 -15.54
CA SER A 2 21.76 33.08 -14.53
C SER A 2 21.13 32.96 -13.14
N TYR A 3 21.92 33.10 -12.06
CA TYR A 3 21.40 33.03 -10.68
C TYR A 3 20.31 34.06 -10.37
N VAL A 4 20.37 35.24 -11.01
CA VAL A 4 19.33 36.26 -10.89
C VAL A 4 18.02 35.78 -11.52
N ARG A 5 18.07 35.21 -12.73
CA ARG A 5 16.89 34.68 -13.42
C ARG A 5 16.31 33.45 -12.71
N LEU A 6 17.18 32.63 -12.11
CA LEU A 6 16.74 31.47 -11.35
C LEU A 6 16.04 31.88 -10.05
N ALA A 7 16.54 32.91 -9.36
CA ALA A 7 15.88 33.49 -8.19
C ALA A 7 14.49 34.04 -8.54
N GLU A 8 14.38 34.83 -9.61
CA GLU A 8 13.08 35.34 -10.09
C GLU A 8 12.11 34.21 -10.48
N ALA A 9 12.61 33.12 -11.06
CA ALA A 9 11.79 31.97 -11.41
C ALA A 9 11.27 31.23 -10.16
N THR A 10 12.13 31.03 -9.15
CA THR A 10 11.72 30.41 -7.87
C THR A 10 10.70 31.26 -7.10
N GLU A 11 10.82 32.59 -7.18
CA GLU A 11 9.86 33.53 -6.59
C GLU A 11 8.48 33.42 -7.26
N LYS A 12 8.43 33.30 -8.60
CA LYS A 12 7.18 33.09 -9.35
C LYS A 12 6.48 31.77 -9.01
N ILE A 13 7.22 30.77 -8.53
CA ILE A 13 6.71 29.46 -8.11
C ILE A 13 6.15 29.51 -6.67
N GLY A 14 6.36 30.62 -5.94
CA GLY A 14 5.91 30.78 -4.56
C GLY A 14 6.90 30.23 -3.52
N ALA A 15 8.11 29.88 -3.94
CA ALA A 15 9.18 29.37 -3.09
C ALA A 15 10.50 30.12 -3.38
N PRO A 16 10.63 31.38 -2.92
CA PRO A 16 11.72 32.26 -3.31
C PRO A 16 13.08 31.77 -2.79
N VAL A 17 14.03 31.57 -3.69
CA VAL A 17 15.44 31.30 -3.36
C VAL A 17 16.29 32.51 -3.71
N HIS A 18 16.95 33.08 -2.70
CA HIS A 18 17.74 34.28 -2.90
C HIS A 18 18.96 34.00 -3.81
N ARG A 19 19.22 34.89 -4.78
CA ARG A 19 20.33 34.76 -5.76
C ARG A 19 21.72 34.50 -5.18
N VAL A 20 21.95 34.90 -3.92
CA VAL A 20 23.22 34.67 -3.20
C VAL A 20 23.30 33.26 -2.61
N ALA A 21 22.15 32.66 -2.27
CA ALA A 21 22.09 31.30 -1.74
C ALA A 21 22.36 30.27 -2.83
N ILE A 22 21.84 30.49 -4.05
CA ILE A 22 21.98 29.57 -5.19
C ILE A 22 23.42 29.11 -5.45
N PRO A 23 24.42 30.00 -5.64
CA PRO A 23 25.80 29.56 -5.86
C PRO A 23 26.44 28.89 -4.64
N ARG A 24 25.97 29.16 -3.42
CA ARG A 24 26.47 28.51 -2.20
C ARG A 24 25.90 27.11 -2.04
N ILE A 25 24.62 26.94 -2.37
CA ILE A 25 23.94 25.64 -2.46
C ILE A 25 24.63 24.77 -3.52
N GLU A 26 24.92 25.32 -4.70
CA GLU A 26 25.61 24.62 -5.79
C GLU A 26 27.01 24.11 -5.35
N LYS A 27 27.73 24.88 -4.54
CA LYS A 27 29.05 24.51 -4.01
C LYS A 27 29.00 23.61 -2.77
N GLY A 28 27.81 23.30 -2.24
CA GLY A 28 27.65 22.59 -0.98
C GLY A 28 28.06 23.38 0.26
N GLU A 29 28.25 24.69 0.15
CA GLU A 29 28.59 25.59 1.27
C GLU A 29 27.35 25.95 2.12
N GLN A 30 26.16 25.71 1.58
CA GLN A 30 24.88 25.98 2.23
C GLN A 30 23.92 24.80 2.01
N GLY A 31 23.31 24.31 3.09
CA GLY A 31 22.24 23.32 3.01
C GLY A 31 20.98 23.90 2.35
N VAL A 32 20.27 23.08 1.59
CA VAL A 32 19.03 23.43 0.90
C VAL A 32 17.87 22.67 1.52
N THR A 33 16.75 23.35 1.75
CA THR A 33 15.52 22.69 2.21
C THR A 33 14.81 21.99 1.06
N LEU A 34 13.96 21.01 1.35
CA LEU A 34 13.21 20.27 0.32
C LEU A 34 12.35 21.19 -0.58
N PRO A 35 11.60 22.20 -0.06
CA PRO A 35 10.86 23.13 -0.91
C PRO A 35 11.76 23.96 -1.83
N GLU A 36 12.91 24.44 -1.33
CA GLU A 36 13.88 25.19 -2.15
C GLU A 36 14.48 24.31 -3.24
N LEU A 37 14.77 23.04 -2.93
CA LEU A 37 15.30 22.07 -3.89
C LEU A 37 14.31 21.76 -5.02
N ILE A 38 13.04 21.56 -4.68
CA ILE A 38 11.96 21.37 -5.65
C ILE A 38 11.80 22.65 -6.51
N ALA A 39 11.77 23.83 -5.88
CA ALA A 39 11.63 25.10 -6.59
C ALA A 39 12.77 25.34 -7.59
N LEU A 40 14.02 25.06 -7.20
CA LEU A 40 15.18 25.13 -8.08
C LEU A 40 15.08 24.10 -9.22
N GLY A 41 14.67 22.86 -8.93
CA GLY A 41 14.48 21.81 -9.93
C GLY A 41 13.43 22.17 -10.97
N VAL A 42 12.27 22.67 -10.54
CA VAL A 42 11.18 23.14 -11.40
C VAL A 42 11.63 24.35 -12.23
N ALA A 43 12.27 25.35 -11.61
CA ALA A 43 12.73 26.55 -12.29
C ALA A 43 13.86 26.29 -13.31
N LEU A 44 14.64 25.22 -13.12
CA LEU A 44 15.66 24.77 -14.06
C LEU A 44 15.11 23.87 -15.17
N GLU A 45 13.80 23.56 -15.17
CA GLU A 45 13.20 22.55 -16.05
C GLU A 45 13.93 21.19 -15.98
N ALA A 46 14.57 20.91 -14.84
CA ALA A 46 15.22 19.64 -14.64
C ALA A 46 14.14 18.55 -14.53
N ASP A 47 14.48 17.32 -14.91
CA ASP A 47 13.65 16.14 -14.64
C ASP A 47 13.70 15.81 -13.14
N TRP A 48 13.11 16.71 -12.35
CA TRP A 48 13.06 16.67 -10.90
C TRP A 48 12.22 15.47 -10.43
N SER A 49 11.24 15.03 -11.23
CA SER A 49 10.51 13.78 -11.03
C SER A 49 11.48 12.59 -10.97
N LYS A 50 12.32 12.43 -11.98
CA LYS A 50 13.27 11.31 -12.04
C LYS A 50 14.37 11.41 -10.99
N TRP A 51 14.78 12.63 -10.63
CA TRP A 51 15.71 12.82 -9.52
C TRP A 51 15.06 12.46 -8.18
N LEU A 52 13.82 12.90 -7.95
CA LEU A 52 13.06 12.59 -6.74
C LEU A 52 12.82 11.09 -6.64
N ASP A 53 12.36 10.44 -7.71
CA ASP A 53 12.16 9.00 -7.79
C ASP A 53 13.44 8.23 -7.41
N ARG A 54 14.61 8.69 -7.88
CA ARG A 54 15.91 8.08 -7.51
C ARG A 54 16.34 8.40 -6.08
N ALA A 55 16.10 9.61 -5.61
CA ALA A 55 16.46 10.04 -4.26
C ALA A 55 15.57 9.39 -3.19
N THR A 56 14.33 9.05 -3.54
CA THR A 56 13.36 8.37 -2.67
C THR A 56 13.27 6.88 -2.95
N ALA A 57 13.99 6.34 -3.95
CA ALA A 57 14.07 4.91 -4.18
C ALA A 57 14.67 4.22 -2.94
N GLY A 58 13.89 3.37 -2.30
CA GLY A 58 14.27 2.67 -1.06
C GLY A 58 14.11 3.50 0.23
N VAL A 59 13.61 4.74 0.16
CA VAL A 59 13.25 5.52 1.36
C VAL A 59 11.82 5.15 1.76
N ASP A 60 11.67 4.49 2.90
CA ASP A 60 10.36 4.19 3.48
C ASP A 60 9.72 5.49 3.99
N ILE A 61 8.83 6.09 3.18
CA ILE A 61 8.15 7.36 3.53
C ILE A 61 7.02 7.05 4.51
N PRO A 62 7.09 7.54 5.77
CA PRO A 62 6.04 7.32 6.74
C PRO A 62 4.71 7.91 6.24
N GLY A 63 3.72 7.05 6.00
CA GLY A 63 2.37 7.45 5.56
C GLY A 63 2.07 7.25 4.07
N ALA A 64 3.07 6.90 3.23
CA ALA A 64 2.74 6.21 1.99
C ALA A 64 2.16 4.85 2.39
N ARG A 65 0.98 4.47 1.90
CA ARG A 65 0.45 3.11 2.12
C ARG A 65 1.44 2.16 1.45
N SER A 66 2.38 1.60 2.21
CA SER A 66 3.30 0.61 1.67
C SER A 66 2.45 -0.57 1.20
N ASP A 67 2.75 -1.10 0.01
CA ASP A 67 2.02 -2.25 -0.53
C ASP A 67 2.03 -3.42 0.47
N ARG A 68 3.07 -3.50 1.31
CA ARG A 68 3.15 -4.39 2.49
C ARG A 68 2.03 -4.18 3.51
N ALA A 69 1.76 -2.93 3.90
CA ALA A 69 0.68 -2.63 4.85
C ALA A 69 -0.70 -2.98 4.27
N VAL A 70 -0.89 -2.78 2.97
CA VAL A 70 -2.11 -3.18 2.25
C VAL A 70 -2.26 -4.70 2.26
N LEU A 71 -1.21 -5.45 1.92
CA LEU A 71 -1.24 -6.91 1.94
C LEU A 71 -1.56 -7.46 3.33
N ARG A 72 -0.94 -6.92 4.39
CA ARG A 72 -1.23 -7.34 5.78
C ARG A 72 -2.70 -7.09 6.16
N MET A 73 -3.27 -5.96 5.75
CA MET A 73 -4.68 -5.67 5.97
C MET A 73 -5.60 -6.66 5.22
N LEU A 74 -5.30 -6.94 3.95
CA LEU A 74 -6.06 -7.91 3.16
C LEU A 74 -5.98 -9.32 3.73
N ILE A 75 -4.80 -9.75 4.21
CA ILE A 75 -4.63 -11.03 4.88
C ILE A 75 -5.51 -11.11 6.13
N ALA A 76 -5.49 -10.09 6.98
CA ALA A 76 -6.29 -10.05 8.20
C ALA A 76 -7.80 -10.15 7.89
N GLU A 77 -8.28 -9.43 6.87
CA GLU A 77 -9.69 -9.48 6.45
C GLU A 77 -10.08 -10.87 5.94
N VAL A 78 -9.22 -11.53 5.17
CA VAL A 78 -9.48 -12.89 4.68
C VAL A 78 -9.46 -13.91 5.83
N GLU A 79 -8.56 -13.76 6.79
CA GLU A 79 -8.49 -14.64 7.97
C GLU A 79 -9.75 -14.52 8.84
N GLU A 80 -10.27 -13.31 9.06
CA GLU A 80 -11.54 -13.09 9.78
C GLU A 80 -12.73 -13.75 9.03
N LYS A 81 -12.78 -13.60 7.71
CA LYS A 81 -13.79 -14.26 6.87
C LYS A 81 -13.67 -15.78 6.95
N LEU A 82 -12.47 -16.33 6.91
CA LEU A 82 -12.22 -17.77 7.05
C LEU A 82 -12.72 -18.32 8.38
N GLU A 83 -12.44 -17.62 9.48
CA GLU A 83 -12.93 -18.01 10.81
C GLU A 83 -14.47 -18.05 10.84
N THR A 84 -15.11 -17.01 10.32
CA THR A 84 -16.57 -16.93 10.21
C THR A 84 -17.15 -18.09 9.39
N GLN A 85 -16.59 -18.37 8.21
CA GLN A 85 -17.10 -19.45 7.36
C GLN A 85 -16.86 -20.84 7.96
N ARG A 86 -15.72 -21.05 8.64
CA ARG A 86 -15.45 -22.30 9.36
C ARG A 86 -16.45 -22.52 10.49
N HIS A 87 -16.79 -21.46 11.22
CA HIS A 87 -17.81 -21.52 12.26
C HIS A 87 -19.20 -21.87 11.67
N ASN A 88 -19.59 -21.20 10.57
CA ASN A 88 -20.86 -21.48 9.89
C ASN A 88 -20.92 -22.91 9.34
N LEU A 89 -19.83 -23.40 8.75
CA LEU A 89 -19.71 -24.78 8.28
C LEU A 89 -19.93 -25.76 9.42
N PHE A 90 -19.24 -25.56 10.56
CA PHE A 90 -19.39 -26.40 11.72
C PHE A 90 -20.84 -26.44 12.23
N GLN A 91 -21.50 -25.28 12.31
CA GLN A 91 -22.91 -25.21 12.71
C GLN A 91 -23.83 -25.94 11.74
N ALA A 92 -23.61 -25.80 10.43
CA ALA A 92 -24.41 -26.49 9.43
C ALA A 92 -24.24 -28.02 9.49
N GLU A 93 -23.00 -28.50 9.65
CA GLU A 93 -22.68 -29.92 9.73
C GLU A 93 -23.20 -30.57 11.03
N GLU A 94 -23.01 -29.92 12.17
CA GLU A 94 -23.42 -30.47 13.47
C GLU A 94 -24.92 -30.26 13.73
N GLY A 95 -25.49 -29.15 13.26
CA GLY A 95 -26.92 -28.89 13.32
C GLY A 95 -27.72 -29.99 12.61
N ALA A 96 -27.29 -30.37 11.40
CA ALA A 96 -27.93 -31.42 10.61
C ALA A 96 -27.94 -32.81 11.30
N LYS A 97 -26.95 -33.09 12.17
CA LYS A 97 -26.82 -34.37 12.89
C LYS A 97 -27.55 -34.40 14.23
N ARG A 98 -27.52 -33.29 14.98
CA ARG A 98 -27.90 -33.27 16.40
C ARG A 98 -29.33 -32.80 16.66
N LEU A 99 -29.94 -32.09 15.73
CA LEU A 99 -31.28 -31.53 15.92
C LEU A 99 -32.33 -32.38 15.22
N ASN A 100 -33.44 -32.62 15.91
CA ASN A 100 -34.60 -33.28 15.31
C ASN A 100 -35.34 -32.25 14.44
N MET A 101 -35.03 -32.24 13.14
CA MET A 101 -35.48 -31.21 12.20
C MET A 101 -36.21 -31.80 11.00
N PRO A 102 -37.10 -31.02 10.34
CA PRO A 102 -37.76 -31.44 9.10
C PRO A 102 -36.74 -31.74 7.99
N GLU A 103 -37.04 -32.72 7.13
CA GLU A 103 -36.12 -33.18 6.06
C GLU A 103 -35.66 -32.04 5.15
N ARG A 104 -36.59 -31.18 4.72
CA ARG A 104 -36.28 -30.02 3.86
C ARG A 104 -35.26 -29.07 4.49
N TYR A 105 -35.27 -28.94 5.82
CA TYR A 105 -34.33 -28.09 6.52
C TYR A 105 -32.95 -28.76 6.61
N ARG A 106 -32.91 -30.08 6.78
CA ARG A 106 -31.66 -30.87 6.73
C ARG A 106 -31.00 -30.80 5.36
N GLU A 107 -31.76 -30.99 4.29
CA GLU A 107 -31.27 -30.86 2.90
C GLU A 107 -30.65 -29.47 2.66
N ARG A 108 -31.33 -28.41 3.12
CA ARG A 108 -30.82 -27.04 3.03
C ARG A 108 -29.48 -26.86 3.75
N LEU A 109 -29.33 -27.40 4.97
CA LEU A 109 -28.07 -27.32 5.71
C LEU A 109 -26.93 -28.08 5.01
N ILE A 110 -27.22 -29.20 4.34
CA ILE A 110 -26.23 -29.93 3.54
C ILE A 110 -25.74 -29.09 2.36
N ASP A 111 -26.66 -28.40 1.67
CA ASP A 111 -26.32 -27.51 0.56
C ASP A 111 -25.58 -26.24 1.02
N GLU A 112 -25.93 -25.70 2.19
CA GLU A 112 -25.20 -24.59 2.81
C GLU A 112 -23.78 -25.02 3.22
N ALA A 113 -23.62 -26.21 3.82
CA ALA A 113 -22.32 -26.77 4.16
C ALA A 113 -21.43 -26.96 2.92
N ARG A 114 -21.99 -27.42 1.79
CA ARG A 114 -21.24 -27.50 0.52
C ARG A 114 -20.73 -26.12 0.09
N ARG A 115 -21.61 -25.12 0.09
CA ARG A 115 -21.25 -23.74 -0.27
C ARG A 115 -20.19 -23.13 0.65
N TYR A 116 -20.26 -23.39 1.96
CA TYR A 116 -19.23 -22.93 2.88
C TYR A 116 -17.87 -23.57 2.61
N ARG A 117 -17.81 -24.86 2.24
CA ARG A 117 -16.54 -25.49 1.86
C ARG A 117 -15.91 -24.84 0.63
N GLU A 118 -16.71 -24.62 -0.41
CA GLU A 118 -16.25 -23.94 -1.65
C GLU A 118 -15.73 -22.52 -1.36
N LEU A 119 -16.43 -21.77 -0.51
CA LEU A 119 -16.02 -20.42 -0.13
C LEU A 119 -14.75 -20.43 0.73
N ILE A 120 -14.63 -21.37 1.67
CA ILE A 120 -13.41 -21.54 2.48
C ILE A 120 -12.22 -21.82 1.58
N GLU A 121 -12.35 -22.72 0.61
CA GLU A 121 -11.28 -23.05 -0.34
C GLU A 121 -10.84 -21.81 -1.13
N SER A 122 -11.80 -21.06 -1.68
CA SER A 122 -11.52 -19.80 -2.39
C SER A 122 -10.78 -18.78 -1.51
N LEU A 123 -11.20 -18.64 -0.25
CA LEU A 123 -10.57 -17.71 0.69
C LEU A 123 -9.16 -18.16 1.08
N GLN A 124 -8.92 -19.47 1.22
CA GLN A 124 -7.58 -20.02 1.47
C GLN A 124 -6.63 -19.73 0.31
N VAL A 125 -7.08 -19.94 -0.93
CA VAL A 125 -6.29 -19.61 -2.12
C VAL A 125 -5.92 -18.13 -2.16
N ALA A 126 -6.89 -17.24 -1.87
CA ALA A 126 -6.62 -15.80 -1.82
C ALA A 126 -5.61 -15.43 -0.72
N ARG A 127 -5.76 -16.00 0.48
CA ARG A 127 -4.84 -15.78 1.60
C ARG A 127 -3.42 -16.23 1.29
N ASP A 128 -3.27 -17.42 0.71
CA ASP A 128 -1.95 -17.98 0.38
C ASP A 128 -1.26 -17.17 -0.70
N ARG A 129 -2.00 -16.68 -1.70
CA ARG A 129 -1.49 -15.72 -2.69
C ARG A 129 -0.98 -14.44 -2.03
N TYR A 130 -1.75 -13.81 -1.15
CA TYR A 130 -1.31 -12.58 -0.48
C TYR A 130 -0.08 -12.79 0.42
N LEU A 131 0.06 -13.97 1.01
CA LEU A 131 1.24 -14.34 1.78
C LEU A 131 2.47 -14.58 0.90
N GLU A 132 2.29 -15.14 -0.29
CA GLU A 132 3.36 -15.28 -1.27
C GLU A 132 3.82 -13.91 -1.77
N ASP A 133 2.88 -13.03 -2.14
CA ASP A 133 3.16 -11.65 -2.54
C ASP A 133 3.91 -10.89 -1.44
N LEU A 134 3.49 -11.05 -0.18
CA LEU A 134 4.14 -10.40 0.97
C LEU A 134 5.57 -10.92 1.20
N ARG A 135 5.81 -12.23 1.04
CA ARG A 135 7.16 -12.81 1.17
C ARG A 135 8.07 -12.36 0.05
N GLY A 136 7.60 -12.34 -1.20
CA GLY A 136 8.38 -11.83 -2.33
C GLY A 136 8.86 -10.39 -2.10
N MET A 137 8.03 -9.56 -1.46
CA MET A 137 8.43 -8.21 -1.08
C MET A 137 9.44 -8.15 0.07
N GLU A 138 9.52 -9.16 0.94
CA GLU A 138 10.53 -9.24 2.02
C GLU A 138 11.90 -9.65 1.49
N ASP A 139 11.96 -10.46 0.44
CA ASP A 139 13.20 -10.93 -0.19
C ASP A 139 13.89 -9.87 -1.06
N ASP A 140 13.14 -8.88 -1.58
CA ASP A 140 13.63 -7.81 -2.46
C ASP A 140 14.21 -6.57 -1.72
N ALA A 141 14.20 -6.55 -0.38
CA ALA A 141 14.64 -5.41 0.45
C ALA A 141 15.97 -5.64 1.18
#